data_AF-A0A831Z1D1-F1
#
_entry.id   AF-A0A831Z1D1-F1
#
_cell.length_a   1.000
_cell.length_b   1.000
_cell.length_c   1.000
_cell.angle_alpha   90.00
_cell.angle_beta   90.00
_cell.angle_gamma   90.00
#
_symmetry.space_group_name_H-M   'P 1'
#
loop_
_entity.id
_entity.type
_entity.pdbx_description
1 polymer ?
#
loop_
_entity_poly.entity_id
_entity_poly.type
_entity_poly.pdbx_seq_one_letter_code
_entity_poly.pdbx_strand_id
1 'polypeptide(L)'
;MFQVTSNKKRGSISELVRSIRLGELQLGEVREAQGDQTKRDGFTLLELLVVITIIGLLSSVGLASYTRAQARARDAKRQSDITSLRNSLEIYYSENNVYPDTGGAWQDISTALSVLVPDFTKTLPTDPGGEGLPYLYRSVTNQGYCLGSKLETATSTQTTCTVSLQTNYNYGVGNP
;
A
#
# COMPACT_ATOMS: atom_id res chain seq x y z
N MET A 1 -84.16 -68.70 29.33
CA MET A 1 -84.12 -68.73 30.80
C MET A 1 -83.26 -67.55 31.25
N PHE A 2 -83.78 -66.74 32.20
CA PHE A 2 -83.18 -65.57 32.86
C PHE A 2 -83.12 -64.26 32.04
N GLN A 3 -84.06 -63.33 32.28
CA GLN A 3 -84.08 -62.29 33.34
C GLN A 3 -83.08 -61.18 33.01
N VAL A 4 -83.55 -60.07 32.43
CA VAL A 4 -84.00 -58.85 33.14
C VAL A 4 -82.98 -58.37 34.16
N THR A 5 -82.42 -57.20 33.87
CA THR A 5 -82.15 -56.05 34.76
C THR A 5 -81.24 -55.10 33.98
N SER A 6 -81.22 -53.80 34.14
CA SER A 6 -82.07 -52.82 34.82
C SER A 6 -81.42 -51.48 34.45
N ASN A 7 -82.23 -50.55 33.96
CA ASN A 7 -82.25 -49.16 34.42
C ASN A 7 -81.02 -48.24 34.20
N LYS A 8 -81.38 -47.02 33.75
CA LYS A 8 -80.75 -45.73 34.09
C LYS A 8 -79.53 -45.41 33.22
N LYS A 9 -79.59 -44.44 32.32
CA LYS A 9 -79.92 -43.03 32.59
C LYS A 9 -80.33 -42.36 31.28
N ARG A 10 -81.52 -41.75 31.27
CA ARG A 10 -81.82 -40.70 30.30
C ARG A 10 -80.93 -39.50 30.58
N GLY A 11 -80.46 -38.91 29.49
CA GLY A 11 -80.12 -37.51 29.43
C GLY A 11 -78.66 -37.25 29.72
N SER A 12 -77.95 -36.85 28.68
CA SER A 12 -77.78 -35.42 28.59
C SER A 12 -77.49 -35.04 27.15
N ILE A 13 -78.09 -33.94 26.70
CA ILE A 13 -77.63 -33.21 25.51
C ILE A 13 -76.12 -32.88 25.64
N SER A 14 -75.56 -32.91 26.86
CA SER A 14 -74.11 -32.82 27.10
C SER A 14 -73.28 -34.01 26.59
N GLU A 15 -73.85 -35.20 26.36
CA GLU A 15 -73.13 -36.28 25.66
C GLU A 15 -73.13 -36.08 24.13
N LEU A 16 -74.18 -35.50 23.56
CA LEU A 16 -74.24 -35.11 22.14
C LEU A 16 -73.35 -33.89 21.82
N VAL A 17 -73.08 -33.02 22.79
CA VAL A 17 -72.06 -31.95 22.67
C VAL A 17 -70.64 -32.53 22.75
N ARG A 18 -70.46 -33.70 23.39
CA ARG A 18 -69.16 -34.39 23.47
C ARG A 18 -68.77 -35.05 22.14
N SER A 19 -69.72 -35.37 21.26
CA SER A 19 -69.46 -35.87 19.90
C SER A 19 -69.20 -34.78 18.84
N ILE A 20 -69.45 -33.50 19.15
CA ILE A 20 -69.06 -32.38 18.27
C ILE A 20 -67.60 -31.96 18.51
N ARG A 21 -66.97 -32.46 19.58
CA ARG A 21 -65.54 -32.25 19.90
C ARG A 21 -64.62 -33.41 19.52
N LEU A 22 -65.02 -34.31 18.61
CA LEU A 22 -64.16 -35.42 18.16
C LEU A 22 -64.30 -35.63 16.65
N GLY A 23 -63.61 -34.77 15.92
CA GLY A 23 -63.41 -34.86 14.49
C GLY A 23 -62.16 -34.06 14.15
N GLU A 24 -61.02 -34.60 14.59
CA GLU A 24 -59.67 -34.27 14.14
C GLU A 24 -59.63 -33.80 12.69
N LEU A 25 -59.66 -32.48 12.48
CA LEU A 25 -58.99 -31.90 11.35
C LEU A 25 -57.51 -31.98 11.69
N GLN A 26 -56.80 -32.84 10.95
CA GLN A 26 -55.36 -32.78 10.81
C GLN A 26 -54.99 -31.39 10.27
N LEU A 27 -54.96 -30.38 11.14
CA LEU A 27 -54.06 -29.26 10.91
C LEU A 27 -52.70 -29.84 11.23
N GLY A 28 -51.97 -30.17 10.17
CA GLY A 28 -50.55 -30.46 10.28
C GLY A 28 -49.92 -29.44 11.21
N GLU A 29 -49.00 -29.91 12.05
CA GLU A 29 -48.09 -29.01 12.74
C GLU A 29 -47.53 -28.07 11.68
N VAL A 30 -48.11 -26.86 11.62
CA VAL A 30 -47.41 -25.70 11.15
C VAL A 30 -46.31 -25.60 12.17
N ARG A 31 -45.21 -26.29 11.88
CA ARG A 31 -43.92 -25.98 12.47
C ARG A 31 -43.79 -24.52 12.13
N GLU A 32 -44.11 -23.66 13.09
CA GLU A 32 -43.59 -22.31 13.07
C GLU A 32 -42.10 -22.56 12.89
N ALA A 33 -41.63 -22.36 11.66
CA ALA A 33 -40.23 -22.18 11.40
C ALA A 33 -39.92 -20.97 12.27
N GLN A 34 -39.44 -21.26 13.49
CA GLN A 34 -38.84 -20.27 14.35
C GLN A 34 -37.76 -19.69 13.48
N GLY A 35 -38.09 -18.58 12.83
CA GLY A 35 -37.14 -17.77 12.11
C GLY A 35 -36.09 -17.49 13.16
N ASP A 36 -34.94 -18.10 12.97
CA ASP A 36 -33.74 -17.80 13.71
C ASP A 36 -33.55 -16.30 13.54
N GLN A 37 -34.05 -15.54 14.51
CA GLN A 37 -33.80 -14.12 14.63
C GLN A 37 -32.35 -14.06 15.06
N THR A 38 -31.45 -14.32 14.11
CA THR A 38 -30.03 -14.01 14.21
C THR A 38 -30.02 -12.54 14.57
N LYS A 39 -29.81 -12.24 15.85
CA LYS A 39 -29.74 -10.88 16.35
C LYS A 39 -28.72 -10.18 15.47
N ARG A 40 -29.19 -9.22 14.68
CA ARG A 40 -28.30 -8.33 13.95
C ARG A 40 -27.76 -7.37 14.99
N ASP A 41 -26.62 -7.74 15.56
CA ASP A 41 -25.89 -6.88 16.46
C ASP A 41 -25.44 -5.64 15.65
N GLY A 42 -26.04 -4.49 15.98
CA GLY A 42 -25.70 -3.20 15.40
C GLY A 42 -24.66 -2.50 16.27
N PHE A 43 -23.69 -1.83 15.63
CA PHE A 43 -22.72 -0.99 16.33
C PHE A 43 -23.41 0.12 17.11
N THR A 44 -22.94 0.38 18.33
CA THR A 44 -23.42 1.51 19.13
C THR A 44 -22.84 2.83 18.61
N LEU A 45 -23.57 3.93 18.77
CA LEU A 45 -23.07 5.28 18.42
C LEU A 45 -21.78 5.63 19.17
N LEU A 46 -21.65 5.12 20.39
CA LEU A 46 -20.49 5.35 21.24
C LEU A 46 -19.26 4.57 20.75
N GLU A 47 -19.41 3.35 20.25
CA GLU A 47 -18.32 2.60 19.61
C GLU A 47 -17.75 3.35 18.42
N LEU A 48 -18.63 3.86 17.54
CA LEU A 48 -18.17 4.60 16.38
C LEU A 48 -17.48 5.92 16.79
N LEU A 49 -17.99 6.60 17.83
CA LEU A 49 -17.41 7.84 18.36
C LEU A 49 -15.99 7.64 18.91
N VAL A 50 -15.77 6.58 19.69
CA VAL A 50 -14.43 6.29 20.25
C VAL A 50 -13.45 5.88 19.14
N VAL A 51 -13.91 5.14 18.13
CA VAL A 51 -13.04 4.72 17.01
C VAL A 51 -12.55 5.91 16.20
N ILE A 52 -13.43 6.82 15.80
CA ILE A 52 -13.02 7.98 14.99
C ILE A 52 -12.13 8.95 15.77
N THR A 53 -12.32 9.05 17.09
CA THR A 53 -11.46 9.90 17.94
C THR A 53 -10.05 9.32 18.06
N ILE A 54 -9.91 8.01 18.24
CA ILE A 54 -8.61 7.33 18.26
C ILE A 54 -7.92 7.42 16.89
N ILE A 55 -8.66 7.17 15.80
CA ILE A 55 -8.12 7.31 14.43
C ILE A 55 -7.67 8.75 14.18
N GLY A 56 -8.46 9.75 14.57
CA GLY A 56 -8.11 11.17 14.45
C GLY A 56 -6.83 11.51 15.20
N LEU A 57 -6.70 11.03 16.44
CA LEU A 57 -5.51 11.24 17.28
C LEU A 57 -4.25 10.64 16.61
N LEU A 58 -4.31 9.37 16.21
CA LEU A 58 -3.17 8.67 15.58
C LEU A 58 -2.83 9.24 14.19
N SER A 59 -3.83 9.63 13.41
CA SER A 59 -3.64 10.17 12.06
C SER A 59 -2.90 11.51 12.08
N SER A 60 -3.14 12.34 13.10
CA SER A 60 -2.50 13.66 13.22
C SER A 60 -0.96 13.57 13.29
N VAL A 61 -0.42 12.62 14.03
CA VAL A 61 1.03 12.39 14.16
C VAL A 61 1.59 11.52 13.04
N GLY A 62 0.76 10.65 12.45
CA GLY A 62 1.17 9.72 11.39
C GLY A 62 1.59 10.42 10.10
N LEU A 63 0.88 11.48 9.68
CA LEU A 63 1.11 12.12 8.39
C LEU A 63 2.52 12.73 8.25
N ALA A 64 3.00 13.46 9.26
CA ALA A 64 4.32 14.09 9.21
C ALA A 64 5.46 13.06 9.26
N SER A 65 5.24 11.91 9.90
CA SER A 65 6.19 10.80 9.90
C SER A 65 6.27 10.13 8.53
N TYR A 66 5.11 9.92 7.91
CA TYR A 66 4.99 9.30 6.60
C TYR A 66 5.70 10.10 5.50
N THR A 67 5.52 11.43 5.44
CA THR A 67 6.17 12.28 4.43
C THR A 67 7.70 12.24 4.53
N ARG A 68 8.25 12.28 5.74
CA ARG A 68 9.70 12.14 5.97
C ARG A 68 10.21 10.75 5.58
N ALA A 69 9.46 9.70 5.88
CA ALA A 69 9.82 8.34 5.48
C ALA A 69 9.86 8.19 3.95
N GLN A 70 8.89 8.78 3.23
CA GLN A 70 8.92 8.81 1.78
C GLN A 70 10.12 9.57 1.22
N ALA A 71 10.45 10.74 1.76
CA ALA A 71 11.62 11.52 1.32
C ALA A 71 12.92 10.72 1.51
N ARG A 72 13.08 10.03 2.64
CA ARG A 72 14.22 9.13 2.88
C ARG A 72 14.28 7.95 1.91
N ALA A 73 13.13 7.36 1.57
CA ALA A 73 13.06 6.28 0.59
C ALA A 73 13.47 6.75 -0.81
N ARG A 74 13.05 7.96 -1.21
CA ARG A 74 13.49 8.57 -2.48
C ARG A 74 14.98 8.87 -2.48
N ASP A 75 15.53 9.40 -1.38
CA ASP A 75 16.96 9.64 -1.25
C ASP A 75 17.77 8.35 -1.33
N ALA A 76 17.32 7.27 -0.68
CA ALA A 76 17.96 5.95 -0.79
C ALA A 76 17.93 5.42 -2.23
N LYS A 77 16.81 5.62 -2.94
CA LYS A 77 16.69 5.28 -4.37
C LYS A 77 17.67 6.08 -5.22
N ARG A 78 17.79 7.40 -5.01
CA ARG A 78 18.77 8.26 -5.70
C ARG A 78 20.22 7.81 -5.51
N GLN A 79 20.58 7.44 -4.28
CA GLN A 79 21.91 6.93 -3.97
C GLN A 79 22.17 5.57 -4.64
N SER A 80 21.17 4.69 -4.65
CA SER A 80 21.23 3.42 -5.37
C SER A 80 21.38 3.62 -6.89
N ASP A 81 20.67 4.58 -7.46
CA ASP A 81 20.73 4.90 -8.90
C ASP A 81 22.11 5.42 -9.30
N ILE A 82 22.66 6.36 -8.52
CA ILE A 82 24.03 6.84 -8.72
C ILE A 82 25.06 5.72 -8.59
N THR A 83 24.86 4.77 -7.66
CA THR A 83 25.75 3.62 -7.51
C THR A 83 25.67 2.67 -8.71
N SER A 84 24.47 2.43 -9.24
CA SER A 84 24.27 1.66 -10.46
C SER A 84 24.92 2.33 -11.68
N LEU A 85 24.79 3.66 -11.79
CA LEU A 85 25.43 4.44 -12.85
C LEU A 85 26.96 4.39 -12.75
N ARG A 86 27.52 4.51 -11.54
CA ARG A 86 28.96 4.31 -11.30
C ARG A 86 29.40 2.96 -11.86
N ASN A 87 28.75 1.87 -11.48
CA ASN A 87 29.13 0.54 -11.96
C ASN A 87 29.09 0.46 -13.50
N SER A 88 28.08 1.07 -14.12
CA SER A 88 27.96 1.10 -15.60
C SER A 88 29.09 1.91 -16.24
N LEU A 89 29.49 3.02 -15.63
CA LEU A 89 30.62 3.84 -16.06
C LEU A 89 31.96 3.11 -15.92
N GLU A 90 32.16 2.36 -14.82
CA GLU A 90 33.38 1.55 -14.65
C GLU A 90 33.49 0.45 -15.72
N ILE A 91 32.37 -0.20 -16.08
CA ILE A 91 32.35 -1.19 -17.16
C ILE A 91 32.67 -0.52 -18.50
N TYR A 92 32.04 0.63 -18.80
CA TYR A 92 32.33 1.40 -20.02
C TYR A 92 33.81 1.79 -20.11
N TYR A 93 34.39 2.25 -19.00
CA TYR A 93 35.81 2.59 -18.92
C TYR A 93 36.70 1.37 -19.17
N SER A 94 36.34 0.18 -18.66
CA SER A 94 37.13 -1.03 -18.87
C SER A 94 37.27 -1.44 -20.33
N GLU A 95 36.28 -1.08 -21.17
CA GLU A 95 36.31 -1.37 -22.60
C GLU A 95 36.91 -0.22 -23.43
N ASN A 96 36.68 1.03 -23.02
CA ASN A 96 37.02 2.20 -23.83
C ASN A 96 38.24 2.99 -23.32
N ASN A 97 38.75 2.67 -22.12
CA ASN A 97 39.83 3.38 -21.42
C ASN A 97 39.59 4.89 -21.20
N VAL A 98 38.34 5.33 -21.30
CA VAL A 98 37.92 6.73 -21.16
C VAL A 98 36.49 6.76 -20.63
N TYR A 99 36.12 7.79 -19.86
CA TYR A 99 34.72 8.04 -19.50
C TYR A 99 34.03 8.91 -20.57
N PRO A 100 32.69 8.90 -20.66
CA PRO A 100 31.96 9.79 -21.54
C PRO A 100 32.33 11.26 -21.30
N ASP A 101 32.69 12.00 -22.34
CA ASP A 101 33.13 13.39 -22.21
C ASP A 101 31.97 14.37 -22.36
N THR A 102 31.83 15.31 -21.41
CA THR A 102 30.88 16.42 -21.48
C THR A 102 31.55 17.77 -21.76
N GLY A 103 32.84 17.79 -22.12
CA GLY A 103 33.61 19.01 -22.29
C GLY A 103 33.76 19.80 -20.98
N GLY A 104 33.72 19.12 -19.84
CA GLY A 104 33.83 19.76 -18.53
C GLY A 104 32.57 20.51 -18.07
N ALA A 105 31.42 20.33 -18.72
CA ALA A 105 30.14 20.92 -18.31
C ALA A 105 29.25 19.91 -17.57
N TRP A 106 28.41 20.39 -16.66
CA TRP A 106 27.32 19.60 -16.09
C TRP A 106 26.23 19.40 -17.13
N GLN A 107 25.80 18.16 -17.31
CA GLN A 107 24.77 17.76 -18.28
C GLN A 107 23.83 16.73 -17.65
N ASP A 108 22.59 16.68 -18.14
CA ASP A 108 21.65 15.60 -17.81
C ASP A 108 22.23 14.25 -18.25
N ILE A 109 22.11 13.22 -17.40
CA ILE A 109 22.57 11.86 -17.71
C ILE A 109 21.95 11.30 -18.99
N SER A 110 20.72 11.66 -19.34
CA SER A 110 20.04 11.21 -20.56
C SER A 110 20.74 11.67 -21.82
N THR A 111 21.37 12.85 -21.77
CA THR A 111 22.20 13.38 -22.86
C THR A 111 23.61 12.84 -22.78
N ALA A 112 24.26 13.00 -21.62
CA ALA A 112 25.68 12.74 -21.45
C ALA A 112 26.04 11.25 -21.45
N LEU A 113 25.14 10.39 -20.97
CA LEU A 113 25.36 8.96 -20.79
C LEU A 113 24.50 8.11 -21.72
N SER A 114 23.99 8.70 -22.81
CA SER A 114 23.26 7.98 -23.85
C SER A 114 24.07 6.82 -24.45
N VAL A 115 25.39 6.96 -24.50
CA VAL A 115 26.34 5.91 -24.94
C VAL A 115 26.33 4.66 -24.05
N LEU A 116 25.86 4.75 -22.80
CA LEU A 116 25.78 3.58 -21.92
C LEU A 116 24.62 2.64 -22.27
N VAL A 117 23.63 3.11 -23.04
CA VAL A 117 22.44 2.34 -23.38
C VAL A 117 22.54 1.86 -24.83
N PRO A 118 22.26 0.58 -25.14
CA PRO A 118 21.83 -0.49 -24.23
C PRO A 118 22.96 -1.34 -23.64
N ASP A 119 24.19 -1.12 -24.08
CA ASP A 119 25.28 -2.10 -23.93
C ASP A 119 25.81 -2.20 -22.49
N PHE A 120 25.79 -1.10 -21.73
CA PHE A 120 26.34 -1.02 -20.37
C PHE A 120 25.24 -0.88 -19.30
N THR A 121 24.05 -0.41 -19.68
CA THR A 121 22.87 -0.39 -18.82
C THR A 121 21.59 -0.51 -19.64
N LYS A 122 20.58 -1.19 -19.08
CA LYS A 122 19.29 -1.42 -19.77
C LYS A 122 18.51 -0.12 -19.98
N THR A 123 18.54 0.76 -19.00
CA THR A 123 17.83 2.04 -19.00
C THR A 123 18.53 3.00 -18.05
N LEU A 124 18.57 4.29 -18.40
CA LEU A 124 19.03 5.30 -17.46
C LEU A 124 17.97 5.55 -16.38
N PRO A 125 18.37 5.67 -15.10
CA PRO A 125 17.43 5.95 -14.03
C PRO A 125 16.84 7.37 -14.16
N THR A 126 15.64 7.56 -13.63
CA THR A 126 14.98 8.88 -13.56
C THR A 126 14.75 9.23 -12.09
N ASP A 127 14.84 10.51 -11.74
CA ASP A 127 14.67 10.94 -10.35
C ASP A 127 13.27 10.54 -9.82
N PRO A 128 13.19 9.91 -8.63
CA PRO A 128 11.92 9.44 -8.06
C PRO A 128 11.06 10.56 -7.44
N GLY A 129 11.61 11.75 -7.23
CA GLY A 129 10.89 12.92 -6.73
C GLY A 129 10.56 13.85 -7.90
N GLY A 130 9.28 14.05 -8.18
CA GLY A 130 8.79 14.88 -9.29
C GLY A 130 9.17 16.38 -9.26
N GLU A 131 10.19 16.78 -8.49
CA GLU A 131 10.81 18.12 -8.46
C GLU A 131 11.49 18.48 -9.79
N GLY A 132 11.61 17.52 -10.74
CA GLY A 132 12.09 17.78 -12.09
C GLY A 132 13.58 18.08 -12.21
N LEU A 133 14.36 17.84 -11.15
CA LEU A 133 15.82 17.90 -11.21
C LEU A 133 16.37 16.55 -11.69
N PRO A 134 16.98 16.49 -12.88
CA PRO A 134 17.56 15.24 -13.37
C PRO A 134 18.82 14.88 -12.59
N TYR A 135 19.26 13.63 -12.70
CA TYR A 135 20.63 13.31 -12.35
C TYR A 135 21.58 14.03 -13.30
N LEU A 136 22.67 14.57 -12.77
CA LEU A 136 23.68 15.25 -13.56
C LEU A 136 24.96 14.43 -13.64
N TYR A 137 25.66 14.60 -14.76
CA TYR A 137 26.97 14.05 -15.02
C TYR A 137 27.91 15.14 -15.56
N ARG A 138 29.19 15.05 -15.22
CA ARG A 138 30.24 15.93 -15.71
C ARG A 138 31.55 15.16 -15.82
N SER A 139 32.23 15.24 -16.96
CA SER A 139 33.63 14.85 -17.07
C SER A 139 34.51 15.89 -16.34
N VAL A 140 35.50 15.42 -15.59
CA VAL A 140 36.47 16.30 -14.90
C VAL A 140 37.82 16.20 -15.60
N THR A 141 38.27 14.97 -15.81
CA THR A 141 39.45 14.64 -16.62
C THR A 141 39.06 13.59 -17.65
N ASN A 142 39.98 13.16 -18.50
CA ASN A 142 39.73 12.03 -19.41
C ASN A 142 39.47 10.72 -18.65
N GLN A 143 39.80 10.65 -17.35
CA GLN A 143 39.69 9.45 -16.52
C GLN A 143 38.92 9.73 -15.21
N GLY A 144 38.27 10.89 -15.10
CA GLY A 144 37.61 11.33 -13.89
C GLY A 144 36.26 11.94 -14.24
N TYR A 145 35.26 11.64 -13.42
CA TYR A 145 33.89 12.09 -13.64
C TYR A 145 33.21 12.42 -12.32
N CYS A 146 32.09 13.12 -12.40
CA CYS A 146 31.25 13.47 -11.27
C CYS A 146 29.78 13.23 -11.63
N LEU A 147 29.08 12.49 -10.77
CA LEU A 147 27.63 12.33 -10.78
C LEU A 147 27.03 13.21 -9.68
N GLY A 148 25.86 13.79 -9.93
CA GLY A 148 25.17 14.68 -9.00
C GLY A 148 23.66 14.37 -8.90
N SER A 149 23.12 14.51 -7.69
CA SER A 149 21.68 14.47 -7.41
C SER A 149 21.28 15.48 -6.34
N LYS A 150 19.99 15.82 -6.28
CA LYS A 150 19.36 16.49 -5.14
C LYS A 150 18.83 15.43 -4.16
N LEU A 151 19.30 15.45 -2.93
CA LEU A 151 18.67 14.77 -1.80
C LEU A 151 17.74 15.73 -1.06
N GLU A 152 16.55 15.23 -0.70
CA GLU A 152 15.50 15.99 -0.03
C GLU A 152 15.79 16.14 1.47
N THR A 153 16.41 15.14 2.08
CA THR A 153 16.61 15.08 3.54
C THR A 153 18.01 15.48 4.00
N ALA A 154 18.93 15.72 3.05
CA ALA A 154 20.30 16.12 3.38
C ALA A 154 20.37 17.56 3.89
N THR A 155 20.97 17.73 5.07
CA THR A 155 21.15 19.04 5.75
C THR A 155 22.42 19.78 5.31
N SER A 156 23.35 19.08 4.67
CA SER A 156 24.59 19.62 4.12
C SER A 156 24.90 18.96 2.78
N THR A 157 25.75 19.60 1.99
CA THR A 157 26.27 19.02 0.76
C THR A 157 27.22 17.87 1.08
N GLN A 158 26.91 16.69 0.55
CA GLN A 158 27.69 15.47 0.68
C GLN A 158 28.27 15.11 -0.69
N THR A 159 29.55 15.36 -0.92
CA THR A 159 30.15 15.14 -2.24
C THR A 159 31.55 14.54 -2.14
N THR A 160 31.84 13.57 -3.00
CA THR A 160 33.23 13.10 -3.26
C THR A 160 33.79 13.64 -4.57
N CYS A 161 33.02 14.46 -5.29
CA CYS A 161 33.44 15.09 -6.53
C CYS A 161 34.60 16.06 -6.25
N THR A 162 35.62 16.06 -7.11
CA THR A 162 36.73 17.02 -7.07
C THR A 162 36.33 18.42 -7.56
N VAL A 163 35.18 18.53 -8.24
CA VAL A 163 34.58 19.78 -8.69
C VAL A 163 33.32 20.11 -7.88
N SER A 164 33.04 21.41 -7.74
CA SER A 164 31.81 21.88 -7.09
C SER A 164 30.56 21.42 -7.84
N LEU A 165 29.56 20.97 -7.09
CA LEU A 165 28.24 20.63 -7.61
C LEU A 165 27.51 21.86 -8.14
N GLN A 166 26.63 21.65 -9.13
CA GLN A 166 25.76 22.70 -9.64
C GLN A 166 24.83 23.24 -8.54
N THR A 167 24.41 24.49 -8.67
CA THR A 167 23.45 25.10 -7.75
C THR A 167 22.20 24.23 -7.62
N ASN A 168 21.73 24.07 -6.38
CA ASN A 168 20.67 23.16 -5.93
C ASN A 168 21.07 21.70 -5.66
N TYR A 169 22.16 21.18 -6.23
CA TYR A 169 22.60 19.82 -5.98
C TYR A 169 23.40 19.72 -4.68
N ASN A 170 23.11 18.72 -3.86
CA ASN A 170 23.71 18.53 -2.54
C ASN A 170 24.25 17.11 -2.32
N TYR A 171 24.19 16.24 -3.33
CA TYR A 171 24.82 14.93 -3.30
C TYR A 171 25.62 14.70 -4.56
N GLY A 172 26.87 14.28 -4.40
CA GLY A 172 27.79 14.06 -5.51
C GLY A 172 28.70 12.88 -5.28
N VAL A 173 28.91 12.07 -6.31
CA VAL A 173 29.93 11.04 -6.26
C VAL A 173 30.72 11.04 -7.55
N GLY A 174 32.03 11.05 -7.44
CA GLY A 174 32.94 11.08 -8.57
C GLY A 174 34.19 10.24 -8.36
N ASN A 175 34.85 9.95 -9.47
CA ASN A 175 36.20 9.41 -9.53
C ASN A 175 37.13 10.57 -9.92
N PRO A 176 38.20 10.87 -9.14
CA PRO A 176 39.14 11.94 -9.44
C PRO A 176 39.80 11.85 -10.83
#